data_AF-A0A5J9W2W1-F1
#
_entry.id   AF-A0A5J9W2W1-F1
#
_cell.length_a   1.000
_cell.length_b   1.000
_cell.length_c   1.000
_cell.angle_alpha   90.00
_cell.angle_beta   90.00
_cell.angle_gamma   90.00
#
_symmetry.space_group_name_H-M   'P 1'
#
loop_
_entity.id
_entity.type
_entity.pdbx_description
1 polymer ?
#
loop_
_entity_poly.entity_id
_entity_poly.type
_entity_poly.pdbx_seq_one_letter_code
_entity_poly.pdbx_strand_id
1 'polypeptide(L)'
;MSHTDVNLLNKENENLRLELALKTTELELEENHRLKLELITKTKENDFLLTHLRHTPPSPASSQLLRQPWVHALLPHPIIRSRCMGMDERNIRRYEPDDLLM
;
A
#
# COMPACT_ATOMS: atom_id res chain seq x y z
N MET A 1 -23.43 33.83 44.37
CA MET A 1 -24.03 32.68 43.67
C MET A 1 -24.63 31.76 44.71
N SER A 2 -25.87 31.32 44.51
CA SER A 2 -26.54 30.40 45.42
C SER A 2 -26.08 28.95 45.17
N HIS A 3 -26.20 28.07 46.16
CA HIS A 3 -25.91 26.63 45.99
C HIS A 3 -26.74 25.99 44.86
N THR A 4 -27.96 26.49 44.64
CA THR A 4 -28.84 26.10 43.54
C THR A 4 -28.27 26.49 42.17
N ASP A 5 -27.66 27.68 42.05
CA ASP A 5 -27.01 28.11 40.79
C ASP A 5 -25.80 27.24 40.45
N VAL A 6 -25.00 26.86 41.45
CA VAL A 6 -23.82 25.99 41.26
C VAL A 6 -24.24 24.59 40.81
N ASN A 7 -25.29 24.03 41.40
CA ASN A 7 -25.80 22.70 41.01
C ASN A 7 -26.36 22.70 39.59
N LEU A 8 -27.05 23.77 39.19
CA LEU A 8 -27.56 23.92 37.83
C LEU A 8 -26.41 23.99 36.82
N LEU A 9 -25.39 24.81 37.12
CA LEU A 9 -24.22 24.99 36.26
C LEU A 9 -23.40 23.70 36.11
N ASN A 10 -23.27 22.91 37.18
CA ASN A 10 -22.60 21.61 37.12
C ASN A 10 -23.37 20.61 36.26
N LYS A 11 -24.70 20.59 36.37
CA LYS A 11 -25.54 19.71 35.54
C LYS A 11 -25.45 20.09 34.07
N GLU A 12 -25.46 21.38 33.76
CA GLU A 12 -25.30 21.88 32.40
C GLU A 12 -23.92 21.55 31.82
N ASN A 13 -22.85 21.70 32.60
CA ASN A 13 -21.51 21.28 32.19
C ASN A 13 -21.39 19.78 31.92
N GLU A 14 -21.98 18.94 32.76
CA GLU A 14 -21.99 17.49 32.53
C GLU A 14 -22.78 17.12 31.26
N ASN A 15 -23.91 17.78 31.02
CA ASN A 15 -24.67 17.58 29.77
C ASN A 15 -23.84 17.97 28.54
N LEU A 16 -23.15 19.12 28.58
CA LEU A 16 -22.28 19.56 27.49
C LEU A 16 -21.12 18.59 27.25
N ARG A 17 -20.52 18.05 28.31
CA ARG A 17 -19.46 17.03 28.21
C ARG A 17 -19.96 15.77 27.52
N LEU A 18 -21.16 15.30 27.87
CA LEU A 18 -21.77 14.13 27.24
C LEU A 18 -22.10 14.39 25.77
N GLU A 19 -22.66 15.55 25.44
CA GLU A 19 -22.96 15.92 24.05
C GLU A 19 -21.69 16.01 23.21
N LEU A 20 -20.61 16.59 23.75
CA LEU A 20 -19.32 16.63 23.09
C LEU A 20 -18.77 15.23 22.85
N ALA A 21 -18.80 14.35 23.87
CA ALA A 21 -18.32 12.98 23.72
C ALA A 21 -19.08 12.22 22.63
N LEU A 22 -20.41 12.35 22.58
CA LEU A 22 -21.24 11.75 21.54
C LEU A 22 -20.87 12.26 20.15
N LYS A 23 -20.80 13.58 19.96
CA LYS A 23 -20.43 14.18 18.66
C LYS A 23 -19.02 13.77 18.22
N THR A 24 -18.07 13.67 19.14
CA THR A 24 -16.72 13.18 18.83
C THR A 24 -16.77 11.74 18.31
N THR A 25 -17.50 10.84 18.98
CA THR A 25 -17.61 9.46 18.52
C THR A 25 -18.32 9.33 17.17
N GLU A 26 -19.33 10.16 16.92
CA GLU A 26 -20.04 10.20 15.63
C GLU A 26 -19.10 10.63 14.49
N LEU A 27 -18.33 11.70 14.71
CA LEU A 27 -17.33 12.18 13.74
C LEU A 27 -16.24 11.15 13.46
N GLU A 28 -15.73 10.49 14.50
CA GLU A 28 -14.73 9.42 14.35
C GLU A 28 -15.28 8.24 13.54
N LEU A 29 -16.53 7.85 13.77
CA LEU A 29 -17.17 6.78 13.00
C LEU A 29 -17.38 7.17 11.54
N GLU A 30 -17.84 8.39 11.27
CA GLU A 30 -18.06 8.90 9.93
C GLU A 30 -16.74 9.00 9.14
N GLU A 31 -15.70 9.56 9.75
CA GLU A 31 -14.38 9.67 9.12
C GLU A 31 -13.76 8.30 8.86
N ASN A 32 -13.83 7.37 9.83
CA ASN A 32 -13.36 6.00 9.63
C ASN A 32 -14.12 5.29 8.50
N HIS A 33 -15.44 5.49 8.41
CA HIS A 33 -16.23 4.92 7.33
C HIS A 33 -15.81 5.48 5.96
N ARG A 34 -15.63 6.81 5.87
CA ARG A 34 -15.14 7.47 4.66
C ARG A 34 -13.77 6.90 4.22
N LEU A 35 -12.82 6.81 5.15
CA LEU A 35 -11.48 6.29 4.87
C LEU A 35 -11.50 4.82 4.42
N LYS A 36 -12.36 3.98 5.01
CA LYS A 36 -12.55 2.59 4.58
C LYS A 36 -13.04 2.50 3.13
N LEU A 37 -14.00 3.35 2.74
CA LEU A 37 -14.51 3.37 1.36
C LEU A 37 -13.45 3.84 0.36
N GLU A 38 -12.66 4.84 0.73
CA GLU A 38 -11.54 5.32 -0.08
C GLU A 38 -10.49 4.22 -0.29
N LEU A 39 -10.13 3.51 0.78
CA LEU A 39 -9.18 2.39 0.73
C LEU A 39 -9.66 1.28 -0.20
N ILE A 40 -10.95 0.91 -0.12
CA ILE A 40 -11.55 -0.12 -0.99
C ILE A 40 -11.47 0.32 -2.46
N THR A 41 -11.80 1.58 -2.75
CA THR A 41 -11.75 2.12 -4.11
C THR A 41 -10.32 2.09 -4.65
N LYS A 42 -9.35 2.59 -3.89
CA LYS A 42 -7.93 2.60 -4.28
C LYS A 42 -7.36 1.21 -4.47
N THR A 43 -7.77 0.25 -3.64
CA THR A 43 -7.35 -1.15 -3.76
C THR A 43 -7.84 -1.74 -5.09
N LYS A 44 -9.12 -1.52 -5.45
CA LYS A 44 -9.66 -1.99 -6.73
C LYS A 44 -8.99 -1.34 -7.93
N GLU A 45 -8.68 -0.04 -7.86
CA GLU A 45 -7.90 0.66 -8.89
C GLU A 45 -6.52 0.04 -9.08
N ASN A 46 -5.80 -0.25 -7.99
CA ASN A 46 -4.50 -0.89 -8.05
C ASN A 46 -4.58 -2.32 -8.61
N ASP A 47 -5.56 -3.12 -8.20
CA ASP A 47 -5.77 -4.47 -8.74
C ASP A 47 -6.06 -4.43 -10.25
N PHE A 48 -6.86 -3.47 -10.69
CA PHE A 48 -7.11 -3.23 -12.11
C PHE A 48 -5.84 -2.85 -12.87
N LEU A 49 -5.02 -1.95 -12.33
CA LEU A 49 -3.76 -1.56 -12.97
C LEU A 49 -2.75 -2.72 -13.02
N LEU A 50 -2.64 -3.50 -11.94
CA LEU A 50 -1.76 -4.67 -11.88
C LEU A 50 -2.17 -5.76 -12.86
N THR A 51 -3.47 -6.04 -12.96
CA THR A 51 -3.99 -6.98 -13.97
C THR A 51 -3.72 -6.45 -15.38
N HIS A 52 -3.96 -5.16 -15.65
CA HIS A 52 -3.68 -4.58 -16.95
C HIS A 52 -2.19 -4.65 -17.33
N LEU A 53 -1.28 -4.38 -16.39
CA LEU A 53 0.16 -4.49 -16.57
C LEU A 53 0.62 -5.93 -16.81
N ARG A 54 -0.02 -6.92 -16.19
CA ARG A 54 0.29 -8.35 -16.42
C ARG A 54 -0.18 -8.84 -17.79
N HIS A 55 -1.29 -8.31 -18.28
CA HIS A 55 -1.90 -8.75 -19.54
C HIS A 55 -1.47 -7.91 -20.76
N THR A 56 -0.80 -6.77 -20.56
CA THR A 56 -0.20 -6.02 -21.65
C THR A 56 1.10 -6.71 -22.08
N PRO A 57 1.17 -7.24 -23.33
CA PRO A 57 2.42 -7.80 -23.81
C PRO A 57 3.47 -6.69 -23.87
N PRO A 58 4.73 -6.97 -23.52
CA PRO A 58 5.79 -5.98 -23.66
C PRO A 58 5.85 -5.54 -25.12
N SER A 59 5.86 -4.23 -25.35
CA SER A 59 6.02 -3.66 -26.69
C SER A 59 7.17 -4.36 -27.43
N PRO A 60 7.06 -4.60 -28.75
CA PRO A 60 8.12 -5.23 -29.53
C PRO A 60 9.47 -4.51 -29.35
N ALA A 61 9.46 -3.19 -29.16
CA ALA A 61 10.64 -2.38 -28.85
C ALA A 61 11.24 -2.72 -27.47
N SER A 62 10.41 -2.87 -26.44
CA SER A 62 10.84 -3.26 -25.09
C SER A 62 11.42 -4.67 -25.06
N SER A 63 10.82 -5.60 -25.81
CA SER A 63 11.31 -6.97 -25.96
C SER A 63 12.65 -7.04 -26.71
N GLN A 64 12.86 -6.16 -27.70
CA GLN A 64 14.13 -6.06 -28.43
C GLN A 64 15.23 -5.42 -27.58
N LEU A 65 14.91 -4.40 -26.78
CA LEU A 65 15.86 -3.77 -25.85
C LEU A 65 16.32 -4.74 -24.76
N LEU A 66 15.42 -5.55 -24.20
CA LEU A 66 15.77 -6.57 -23.21
C LEU A 66 16.67 -7.69 -23.76
N ARG A 67 16.81 -7.83 -25.09
CA ARG A 67 17.75 -8.76 -25.73
C ARG A 67 19.14 -8.16 -25.96
N GLN A 68 19.31 -6.86 -25.69
CA GLN A 68 20.58 -6.19 -25.89
C GLN A 68 21.57 -6.57 -24.76
N PRO A 69 22.81 -6.99 -25.09
CA PRO A 69 23.81 -7.43 -24.10
C PRO A 69 24.10 -6.41 -22.99
N TRP A 70 24.09 -5.12 -23.33
CA TRP A 70 24.38 -4.03 -22.40
C TRP A 70 23.25 -3.78 -21.39
N VAL A 71 21.99 -4.05 -21.75
CA VAL A 71 20.84 -3.91 -20.84
C VAL A 71 20.96 -4.92 -19.69
N HIS A 72 21.48 -6.11 -19.96
CA HIS A 72 21.72 -7.12 -18.94
C HIS A 72 22.89 -6.80 -17.98
N ALA A 73 23.82 -5.94 -18.40
CA ALA A 73 24.92 -5.47 -17.56
C ALA A 73 24.49 -4.37 -16.57
N LEU A 74 23.36 -3.71 -16.86
CA LEU A 74 22.78 -2.64 -16.03
C LEU A 74 21.74 -3.17 -15.02
N LEU A 75 21.33 -4.43 -15.11
CA LEU A 75 20.40 -5.04 -14.16
C LEU A 75 21.13 -5.39 -12.85
N PRO A 76 20.73 -4.79 -11.71
CA PRO A 76 21.55 -4.79 -10.49
C PRO A 76 21.60 -6.13 -9.73
N HIS A 77 20.95 -7.20 -10.21
CA HIS A 77 20.96 -8.50 -9.51
C HIS A 77 20.78 -9.71 -10.47
N PRO A 78 21.56 -10.79 -10.33
CA PRO A 78 21.42 -12.00 -11.15
C PRO A 78 20.01 -12.63 -11.09
N ILE A 79 19.31 -12.50 -9.96
CA ILE A 79 17.93 -12.96 -9.76
C ILE A 79 16.95 -12.24 -10.70
N ILE A 80 17.12 -10.93 -10.90
CA ILE A 80 16.29 -10.12 -11.80
C ILE A 80 16.58 -10.53 -13.26
N ARG A 81 17.86 -10.77 -13.58
CA ARG A 81 18.31 -11.22 -14.91
C ARG A 81 17.70 -12.58 -15.29
N SER A 82 17.65 -13.55 -14.38
CA SER A 82 17.04 -14.87 -14.63
C SER A 82 15.52 -14.80 -14.81
N ARG A 83 14.83 -13.95 -14.03
CA ARG A 83 13.37 -13.74 -14.17
C ARG A 83 12.99 -13.07 -15.49
N CYS A 84 13.79 -12.12 -15.97
CA CYS A 84 13.57 -11.47 -17.28
C CYS A 84 13.75 -12.42 -18.48
N MET A 85 14.49 -13.51 -18.33
CA MET A 85 14.77 -14.48 -19.39
C MET A 85 13.80 -15.67 -19.41
N GLY A 86 12.78 -15.70 -18.54
CA GLY A 86 11.81 -16.81 -18.48
C GLY A 86 12.43 -18.15 -18.08
N MET A 87 13.54 -18.13 -17.32
CA MET A 87 14.17 -19.35 -16.82
C MET A 87 13.44 -19.88 -15.58
N ASP A 88 13.10 -21.18 -15.60
CA ASP A 88 12.46 -21.88 -14.47
C ASP A 88 13.24 -21.72 -13.17
N GLU A 89 12.52 -21.56 -12.05
CA GLU A 89 13.06 -21.33 -10.70
C GLU A 89 14.08 -22.40 -10.24
N ARG A 90 14.07 -23.58 -10.87
CA ARG A 90 15.03 -24.67 -10.61
C ARG A 90 16.45 -24.39 -11.10
N ASN A 91 16.65 -23.46 -12.04
CA ASN A 91 17.98 -23.05 -12.51
C ASN A 91 18.58 -21.88 -11.71
N ILE A 92 17.78 -21.18 -10.90
CA ILE A 92 18.23 -20.03 -10.10
C ILE A 92 19.15 -20.48 -8.96
N ARG A 93 18.94 -21.68 -8.41
CA ARG A 93 19.74 -22.24 -7.31
C ARG A 93 21.14 -22.74 -7.69
N ARG A 94 21.56 -22.67 -8.96
CA ARG A 94 22.92 -23.05 -9.37
C ARG A 94 23.95 -21.93 -9.25
N TYR A 95 23.50 -20.70 -8.96
CA TYR A 95 24.38 -19.57 -8.68
C TYR A 95 24.30 -19.26 -7.18
N GLU A 96 24.78 -20.18 -6.36
CA GLU A 96 25.27 -19.85 -5.01
C GLU A 96 26.57 -19.04 -5.17
N PRO A 97 26.77 -17.95 -4.41
CA PRO A 97 27.93 -17.07 -4.55
C PRO A 97 29.11 -17.58 -3.73
N ASP A 98 29.54 -18.82 -3.93
CA ASP A 98 30.75 -19.33 -3.27
C ASP A 98 32.05 -19.03 -4.04
N ASP A 99 31.96 -18.54 -5.28
CA ASP A 99 33.13 -18.18 -6.09
C ASP A 99 33.58 -16.70 -5.94
N LEU A 100 33.17 -16.01 -4.86
CA LEU A 100 33.58 -14.61 -4.59
C LEU A 100 34.54 -14.45 -3.41
N LEU A 101 35.14 -15.54 -2.91
CA LEU A 101 36.25 -15.49 -1.96
C LEU A 101 37.31 -16.58 -2.29
N MET A 102 38.06 -16.36 -3.38
CA MET A 102 39.52 -16.59 -3.56
C MET A 102 39.88 -16.77 -5.03
#